data_AF-E9HTK9-F1
#
_entry.id   AF-E9HTK9-F1
#
_cell.length_a   1.000
_cell.length_b   1.000
_cell.length_c   1.000
_cell.angle_alpha   90.00
_cell.angle_beta   90.00
_cell.angle_gamma   90.00
#
_symmetry.space_group_name_H-M   'P 1'
#
loop_
_entity.id
_entity.type
_entity.pdbx_description
1 polymer ?
#
loop_
_entity_poly.entity_id
_entity_poly.type
_entity_poly.pdbx_seq_one_letter_code
_entity_poly.pdbx_strand_id
1 'polypeptide(L)'
;MSDGEPETPAEDFRLLVAKRPKLRRQITAAINKITAIITSGGPRGGLTALLQHVEILVNQASSLQSKLSALETEEECERQDNIHLGYIERFGQVSEASKSYYASRRDEAAVVGEQIVEDEEEDLSASEVGRRQAALAEAQARADEAAENAERARQEAEEAQLALQRLNLEEDRMSSVSQRQPNPY
;
A
#
# COMPACT_ATOMS: atom_id res chain seq x y z
N MET A 1 -11.52 16.45 -39.73
CA MET A 1 -11.56 16.53 -38.26
C MET A 1 -11.99 15.16 -37.81
N SER A 2 -11.10 14.41 -37.16
CA SER A 2 -11.41 13.04 -36.73
C SER A 2 -12.20 13.14 -35.44
N ASP A 3 -13.45 12.70 -35.47
CA ASP A 3 -14.28 12.52 -34.29
C ASP A 3 -13.56 11.56 -33.34
N GLY A 4 -13.23 12.05 -32.15
CA GLY A 4 -12.65 11.23 -31.09
C GLY A 4 -13.72 10.26 -30.60
N GLU A 5 -13.54 8.98 -30.89
CA GLU A 5 -14.26 7.91 -30.21
C GLU A 5 -14.15 8.12 -28.68
N PRO A 6 -15.23 7.88 -27.92
CA PRO A 6 -15.16 7.96 -26.47
C PRO A 6 -14.13 6.94 -25.98
N GLU A 7 -13.09 7.42 -25.29
CA GLU A 7 -12.10 6.58 -24.59
C GLU A 7 -12.88 5.53 -23.79
N THR A 8 -12.67 4.26 -24.14
CA THR A 8 -13.45 3.17 -23.54
C THR A 8 -12.96 2.93 -22.10
N PRO A 9 -13.83 2.48 -21.17
CA PRO A 9 -13.40 2.16 -19.80
C PRO A 9 -12.23 1.15 -19.73
N ALA A 10 -12.05 0.34 -20.77
CA ALA A 10 -10.93 -0.58 -20.92
C ALA A 10 -9.60 0.11 -21.26
N GLU A 11 -9.63 1.22 -22.01
CA GLU A 11 -8.45 2.03 -22.33
C GLU A 11 -8.00 2.85 -21.11
N ASP A 12 -8.95 3.43 -20.37
CA ASP A 12 -8.68 4.10 -19.10
C ASP A 12 -8.02 3.18 -18.08
N PHE A 13 -8.52 1.95 -17.96
CA PHE A 13 -7.93 0.93 -17.11
C PHE A 13 -6.48 0.61 -17.52
N ARG A 14 -6.22 0.37 -18.82
CA ARG A 14 -4.86 0.12 -19.32
C ARG A 14 -3.91 1.29 -19.05
N LEU A 15 -4.39 2.52 -19.20
CA LEU A 15 -3.61 3.72 -18.90
C LEU A 15 -3.28 3.83 -17.41
N LEU A 16 -4.20 3.46 -16.52
CA LEU A 16 -3.94 3.41 -15.07
C LEU A 16 -2.89 2.33 -14.73
N VAL A 17 -3.04 1.11 -15.26
CA VAL A 17 -2.06 0.03 -15.05
C VAL A 17 -0.67 0.44 -15.54
N ALA A 18 -0.58 1.12 -16.68
CA ALA A 18 0.69 1.59 -17.25
C ALA A 18 1.43 2.63 -16.38
N LYS A 19 0.75 3.31 -15.46
CA LYS A 19 1.37 4.29 -14.53
C LYS A 19 2.20 3.61 -13.43
N ARG A 20 1.85 2.39 -13.02
CA ARG A 20 2.56 1.63 -11.96
C ARG A 20 4.07 1.54 -12.15
N PRO A 21 4.59 1.03 -13.30
CA PRO A 21 6.04 0.91 -13.48
C PRO A 21 6.75 2.25 -13.46
N LYS A 22 6.11 3.33 -13.92
CA LYS A 22 6.70 4.69 -13.88
C LYS A 22 6.89 5.16 -12.44
N LEU A 23 5.84 5.09 -11.62
CA LEU A 23 5.90 5.47 -10.21
C LEU A 23 6.94 4.63 -9.45
N ARG A 24 6.95 3.32 -9.67
CA ARG A 24 7.94 2.40 -9.06
C ARG A 24 9.38 2.77 -9.38
N ARG A 25 9.68 3.12 -10.64
CA ARG A 25 11.02 3.57 -11.04
C ARG A 25 11.38 4.88 -10.35
N GLN A 26 10.45 5.83 -10.27
CA GLN A 26 10.68 7.11 -9.59
C GLN A 26 10.96 6.92 -8.09
N ILE A 27 10.16 6.10 -7.40
CA ILE A 27 10.37 5.75 -5.98
C ILE A 27 11.74 5.11 -5.80
N THR A 28 12.07 4.10 -6.60
CA THR A 28 13.36 3.38 -6.53
C THR A 28 14.53 4.33 -6.75
N ALA A 29 14.45 5.20 -7.76
CA ALA A 29 15.53 6.15 -8.07
C ALA A 29 15.74 7.17 -6.95
N ALA A 30 14.66 7.72 -6.38
CA ALA A 30 14.73 8.67 -5.29
C ALA A 30 15.28 8.03 -3.99
N ILE A 31 14.82 6.83 -3.65
CA ILE A 31 15.38 6.02 -2.54
C ILE A 31 16.88 5.79 -2.74
N ASN A 32 17.30 5.34 -3.92
CA ASN A 32 18.72 5.08 -4.19
C ASN A 32 19.57 6.36 -4.09
N LYS A 33 19.03 7.51 -4.51
CA LYS A 33 19.72 8.79 -4.38
C LYS A 33 19.91 9.20 -2.91
N ILE A 34 18.89 8.99 -2.07
CA ILE A 34 18.99 9.24 -0.63
C ILE A 34 20.05 8.32 -0.01
N THR A 35 19.97 7.02 -0.28
CA THR A 35 20.95 6.05 0.21
C THR A 35 22.37 6.42 -0.19
N ALA A 36 22.58 6.83 -1.44
CA ALA A 36 23.90 7.27 -1.92
C ALA A 36 24.42 8.51 -1.17
N ILE A 37 23.56 9.47 -0.85
CA ILE A 37 23.95 10.65 -0.04
C ILE A 37 24.37 10.22 1.36
N ILE A 38 23.59 9.35 2.01
CA ILE A 38 23.90 8.86 3.36
C ILE A 38 25.22 8.09 3.38
N THR A 39 25.42 7.15 2.45
CA THR A 39 26.62 6.29 2.43
C THR A 39 27.88 7.04 2.05
N SER A 40 27.79 8.05 1.18
CA SER A 40 28.93 8.87 0.78
C SER A 40 29.29 10.00 1.76
N GLY A 41 28.48 10.22 2.80
CA GLY A 41 28.62 11.40 3.65
C GLY A 41 28.34 12.71 2.90
N GLY A 42 27.46 12.66 1.89
CA GLY A 42 27.16 13.76 0.99
C GLY A 42 26.35 14.91 1.60
N PRO A 43 26.05 15.95 0.81
CA PRO A 43 25.41 17.17 1.29
C PRO A 43 23.99 16.93 1.82
N ARG A 44 23.66 17.61 2.93
CA ARG A 44 22.39 17.48 3.67
C ARG A 44 21.23 18.32 3.10
N GLY A 45 21.52 19.38 2.35
CA GLY A 45 20.52 20.36 1.93
C GLY A 45 19.36 19.78 1.12
N GLY A 46 19.63 18.75 0.29
CA GLY A 46 18.60 18.12 -0.55
C GLY A 46 17.91 16.89 0.04
N LEU A 47 18.33 16.41 1.22
CA LEU A 47 17.84 15.15 1.79
C LEU A 47 16.37 15.23 2.21
N THR A 48 15.98 16.32 2.89
CA THR A 48 14.58 16.57 3.28
C THR A 48 13.65 16.63 2.06
N ALA A 49 14.03 17.40 1.03
CA ALA A 49 13.25 17.51 -0.20
C ALA A 49 13.13 16.16 -0.93
N LEU A 50 14.19 15.34 -0.94
CA LEU A 50 14.15 14.00 -1.52
C LEU A 50 13.23 13.06 -0.73
N LEU A 51 13.24 13.11 0.60
CA LEU A 51 12.33 12.32 1.44
C LEU A 51 10.87 12.70 1.18
N GLN A 52 10.56 13.99 1.14
CA GLN A 52 9.23 14.49 0.78
C GLN A 52 8.82 14.04 -0.62
N HIS A 53 9.75 14.06 -1.58
CA HIS A 53 9.47 13.57 -2.93
C HIS A 53 9.12 12.08 -2.95
N VAL A 54 9.84 11.24 -2.20
CA VAL A 54 9.51 9.80 -2.08
C VAL A 54 8.13 9.62 -1.44
N GLU A 55 7.81 10.37 -0.39
CA GLU A 55 6.51 10.35 0.27
C GLU A 55 5.36 10.66 -0.71
N ILE A 56 5.51 11.72 -1.51
CA ILE A 56 4.54 12.08 -2.56
C ILE A 56 4.35 10.93 -3.55
N LEU A 57 5.43 10.32 -4.01
CA LEU A 57 5.37 9.22 -4.97
C LEU A 57 4.71 7.97 -4.38
N VAL A 58 4.98 7.66 -3.11
CA VAL A 58 4.34 6.56 -2.39
C VAL A 58 2.83 6.81 -2.28
N ASN A 59 2.42 8.02 -1.89
CA ASN A 59 1.00 8.39 -1.82
C ASN A 59 0.30 8.33 -3.18
N GLN A 60 0.98 8.77 -4.25
CA GLN A 60 0.47 8.61 -5.62
C GLN A 60 0.31 7.15 -6.01
N ALA A 61 1.23 6.28 -5.60
CA ALA A 61 1.12 4.84 -5.82
C ALA A 61 -0.04 4.23 -5.02
N SER A 62 -0.28 4.65 -3.77
CA SER A 62 -1.43 4.22 -2.97
C SER A 62 -2.75 4.65 -3.62
N SER A 63 -2.85 5.90 -4.06
CA SER A 63 -4.06 6.39 -4.76
C SER A 63 -4.30 5.63 -6.07
N LEU A 64 -3.24 5.33 -6.83
CA LEU A 64 -3.35 4.52 -8.04
C LEU A 64 -3.81 3.09 -7.71
N GLN A 65 -3.31 2.52 -6.62
CA GLN A 65 -3.68 1.17 -6.17
C GLN A 65 -5.15 1.09 -5.77
N SER A 66 -5.66 2.05 -4.99
CA SER A 66 -7.09 2.11 -4.64
C SER A 66 -8.01 2.30 -5.86
N LYS A 67 -7.54 2.97 -6.92
CA LYS A 67 -8.30 3.11 -8.16
C LYS A 67 -8.36 1.80 -8.96
N LEU A 68 -7.26 1.04 -8.93
CA LEU A 68 -7.16 -0.22 -9.67
C LEU A 68 -7.82 -1.38 -8.92
N SER A 69 -7.90 -1.33 -7.58
CA SER A 69 -8.47 -2.42 -6.78
C SER A 69 -9.95 -2.69 -7.04
N ALA A 70 -10.70 -1.70 -7.52
CA ALA A 70 -12.09 -1.87 -7.92
C ALA A 70 -12.26 -2.53 -9.32
N LEU A 71 -11.16 -2.64 -10.08
CA LEU A 71 -11.16 -3.09 -11.48
C LEU A 71 -10.34 -4.38 -11.69
N GLU A 72 -9.49 -4.73 -10.74
CA GLU A 72 -8.60 -5.89 -10.81
C GLU A 72 -9.14 -7.09 -10.03
N THR A 73 -8.58 -8.26 -10.34
CA THR A 73 -8.85 -9.47 -9.56
C THR A 73 -8.24 -9.34 -8.17
N GLU A 74 -8.85 -9.98 -7.18
CA GLU A 74 -8.34 -10.03 -5.81
C GLU A 74 -6.87 -10.50 -5.74
N GLU A 75 -6.52 -11.54 -6.50
CA GLU A 75 -5.14 -12.04 -6.60
C GLU A 75 -4.15 -10.98 -7.11
N GLU A 76 -4.55 -10.17 -8.11
CA GLU A 76 -3.70 -9.10 -8.62
C GLU A 76 -3.62 -7.96 -7.60
N CYS A 77 -4.72 -7.60 -6.94
CA CYS A 77 -4.74 -6.62 -5.87
C CYS A 77 -3.74 -6.98 -4.76
N GLU A 78 -3.82 -8.19 -4.22
CA GLU A 78 -2.91 -8.69 -3.18
C GLU A 78 -1.45 -8.66 -3.65
N ARG A 79 -1.19 -9.09 -4.89
CA ARG A 79 0.17 -9.06 -5.46
C ARG A 79 0.70 -7.64 -5.55
N GLN A 80 -0.13 -6.67 -5.95
CA GLN A 80 0.25 -5.28 -6.08
C GLN A 80 0.44 -4.59 -4.72
N ASP A 81 -0.39 -4.94 -3.74
CA ASP A 81 -0.29 -4.47 -2.36
C ASP A 81 1.00 -4.94 -1.72
N ASN A 82 1.37 -6.21 -1.89
CA ASN A 82 2.65 -6.74 -1.42
C ASN A 82 3.85 -6.00 -2.03
N ILE A 83 3.79 -5.68 -3.33
CA ILE A 83 4.84 -4.88 -3.98
C ILE A 83 4.87 -3.45 -3.42
N HIS A 84 3.70 -2.85 -3.19
CA HIS A 84 3.60 -1.49 -2.66
C HIS A 84 4.11 -1.39 -1.22
N LEU A 85 3.77 -2.37 -0.37
CA LEU A 85 4.26 -2.49 0.99
C LEU A 85 5.79 -2.53 1.03
N GLY A 86 6.42 -3.30 0.12
CA GLY A 86 7.87 -3.33 0.01
C GLY A 86 8.51 -1.96 -0.34
N TYR A 87 7.79 -1.05 -0.99
CA TYR A 87 8.26 0.33 -1.20
C TYR A 87 8.07 1.21 0.04
N ILE A 88 6.96 1.05 0.76
CA ILE A 88 6.71 1.74 2.04
C ILE A 88 7.77 1.37 3.07
N GLU A 89 8.07 0.07 3.21
CA GLU A 89 9.09 -0.42 4.13
C GLU A 89 10.47 0.17 3.82
N ARG A 90 10.90 0.14 2.56
CA ARG A 90 12.17 0.75 2.13
C ARG A 90 12.22 2.24 2.39
N PHE A 91 11.11 2.95 2.14
CA PHE A 91 11.02 4.37 2.45
C PHE A 91 11.14 4.64 3.95
N GLY A 92 10.51 3.81 4.79
CA GLY A 92 10.64 3.86 6.25
C GLY A 92 12.09 3.66 6.70
N GLN A 93 12.77 2.63 6.19
CA GLN A 93 14.19 2.36 6.48
C GLN A 93 15.08 3.55 6.12
N VAL A 94 14.88 4.13 4.95
CA VAL A 94 15.67 5.26 4.45
C VAL A 94 15.38 6.55 5.21
N SER A 95 14.13 6.74 5.65
CA SER A 95 13.74 7.85 6.50
C SER A 95 14.43 7.79 7.86
N GLU A 96 14.45 6.62 8.49
CA GLU A 96 15.17 6.40 9.77
C GLU A 96 16.69 6.55 9.61
N ALA A 97 17.25 6.03 8.52
CA ALA A 97 18.67 6.22 8.20
C ALA A 97 19.01 7.70 8.00
N SER A 98 18.13 8.46 7.37
CA SER A 98 18.30 9.91 7.18
C SER A 98 18.28 10.66 8.52
N LYS A 99 17.35 10.33 9.43
CA LYS A 99 17.31 10.90 10.78
C LYS A 99 18.61 10.63 11.55
N SER A 100 19.09 9.39 11.48
CA SER A 100 20.36 8.99 12.11
C SER A 100 21.55 9.75 11.53
N TYR A 101 21.57 9.95 10.20
CA TYR A 101 22.59 10.71 9.49
C TYR A 101 22.60 12.21 9.86
N TYR A 102 21.42 12.81 10.04
CA TYR A 102 21.32 14.18 10.56
C TYR A 102 21.85 14.29 11.99
N ALA A 103 21.47 13.33 12.85
CA ALA A 103 21.89 13.31 14.25
C ALA A 103 23.41 13.13 14.41
N SER A 104 24.04 12.30 13.58
CA SER A 104 25.50 12.05 13.65
C SER A 104 26.35 13.25 13.24
N ARG A 105 25.78 14.22 12.51
CA ARG A 105 26.48 15.43 12.02
C ARG A 105 25.94 16.71 12.65
N ARG A 106 25.31 16.61 13.83
CA ARG A 106 24.71 17.74 14.54
C ARG A 106 25.75 18.80 14.92
N ASP A 107 26.98 18.39 15.23
CA ASP A 107 28.06 19.28 15.67
C ASP A 107 28.85 19.92 14.51
N GLU A 108 28.67 19.43 13.28
CA GLU A 108 29.34 19.98 12.08
C GLU A 108 28.66 21.25 11.54
N ALA A 109 27.45 21.57 12.03
CA ALA A 109 26.70 22.76 11.63
C ALA A 109 27.31 24.09 12.12
N ALA A 110 28.33 24.05 12.99
CA ALA A 110 28.99 25.24 13.51
C ALA A 110 30.08 25.84 12.59
N VAL A 111 30.49 25.16 11.51
CA VAL A 111 31.75 25.50 10.78
C VAL A 111 31.56 25.94 9.32
N VAL A 112 30.38 25.81 8.70
CA VAL A 112 30.22 26.21 7.29
C VAL A 112 29.30 27.41 7.19
N GLY A 113 29.91 28.59 7.24
CA GLY A 113 29.28 29.86 6.94
C GLY A 113 28.81 29.96 5.49
N GLU A 114 27.66 30.60 5.36
CA GLU A 114 27.31 31.55 4.30
C GLU A 114 27.42 31.05 2.84
N GLN A 115 26.32 30.46 2.37
CA GLN A 115 25.83 30.78 1.03
C GLN A 115 24.30 30.73 1.05
N ILE A 116 23.72 31.93 1.19
CA ILE A 116 22.30 32.20 1.01
C ILE A 116 22.02 32.01 -0.49
N VAL A 117 21.22 30.99 -0.82
CA VAL A 117 20.39 31.01 -2.02
C VAL A 117 18.98 31.09 -1.47
N GLU A 118 18.35 32.25 -1.66
CA GLU A 118 16.93 32.46 -1.41
C GLU A 118 16.17 31.53 -2.36
N ASP A 119 15.72 30.37 -1.87
CA ASP A 119 14.58 29.66 -2.43
C ASP A 119 13.40 30.00 -1.52
N GLU A 120 12.34 30.53 -2.12
CA GLU A 120 11.10 30.91 -1.47
C GLU A 120 10.52 29.69 -0.71
N GLU A 121 10.71 29.66 0.62
CA GLU A 121 10.02 28.73 1.51
C GLU A 121 8.51 29.07 1.48
N GLU A 122 7.72 28.29 0.76
CA GLU A 122 6.28 28.23 1.02
C GLU A 122 6.07 27.69 2.43
N ASP A 123 5.74 28.60 3.35
CA ASP A 123 5.39 28.34 4.74
C ASP A 123 4.08 27.54 4.79
N LEU A 124 4.18 26.20 4.65
CA LEU A 124 3.05 25.28 4.71
C LEU A 124 2.51 25.22 6.15
N SER A 125 1.48 26.03 6.41
CA SER A 125 0.87 26.21 7.73
C SER A 125 0.43 24.89 8.40
N ALA A 126 0.35 24.91 9.74
CA ALA A 126 -0.09 23.81 10.62
C ALA A 126 -1.39 23.08 10.19
N SER A 127 -2.20 23.70 9.33
CA SER A 127 -3.38 23.12 8.69
C SER A 127 -3.08 21.94 7.74
N GLU A 128 -1.87 21.88 7.16
CA GLU A 128 -1.48 20.77 6.28
C GLU A 128 -1.00 19.54 7.05
N VAL A 129 -0.29 19.76 8.17
CA VAL A 129 0.12 18.67 9.09
C VAL A 129 -1.10 18.00 9.72
N GLY A 130 -2.11 18.78 10.13
CA GLY A 130 -3.37 18.23 10.65
C GLY A 130 -4.14 17.39 9.63
N ARG A 131 -4.16 17.84 8.36
CA ARG A 131 -4.78 17.07 7.26
C ARG A 131 -4.05 15.76 6.98
N ARG A 132 -2.71 15.73 7.08
CA ARG A 132 -1.90 14.52 6.93
C ARG A 132 -2.11 13.50 8.06
N GLN A 133 -2.19 13.97 9.31
CA GLN A 133 -2.48 13.08 10.44
C GLN A 133 -3.90 12.50 10.38
N ALA A 134 -4.89 13.28 9.95
CA ALA A 134 -6.25 12.79 9.76
C ALA A 134 -6.33 11.70 8.66
N ALA A 135 -5.63 11.89 7.54
CA ALA A 135 -5.62 10.92 6.45
C ALA A 135 -4.95 9.59 6.85
N LEU A 136 -3.87 9.63 7.64
CA LEU A 136 -3.23 8.43 8.17
C LEU A 136 -4.14 7.69 9.16
N ALA A 137 -4.80 8.40 10.06
CA ALA A 137 -5.73 7.81 11.01
C ALA A 137 -6.93 7.15 10.30
N GLU A 138 -7.45 7.77 9.24
CA GLU A 138 -8.54 7.21 8.45
C GLU A 138 -8.12 5.96 7.67
N ALA A 139 -6.90 5.95 7.11
CA ALA A 139 -6.35 4.78 6.44
C ALA A 139 -6.15 3.61 7.42
N GLN A 140 -5.67 3.90 8.64
CA GLN A 140 -5.52 2.90 9.71
C GLN A 140 -6.87 2.29 10.10
N ALA A 141 -7.89 3.12 10.32
CA ALA A 141 -9.22 2.67 10.69
C ALA A 141 -9.86 1.76 9.62
N ARG A 142 -9.67 2.08 8.34
CA ARG A 142 -10.14 1.23 7.24
C ARG A 142 -9.41 -0.12 7.17
N ALA A 143 -8.11 -0.14 7.49
CA ALA A 143 -7.34 -1.38 7.54
C ALA A 143 -7.82 -2.30 8.69
N ASP A 144 -8.10 -1.71 9.86
CA ASP A 144 -8.61 -2.45 11.02
C ASP A 144 -10.02 -3.01 10.74
N GLU A 145 -10.91 -2.21 10.14
CA GLU A 145 -12.26 -2.66 9.77
C GLU A 145 -12.25 -3.76 8.70
N ALA A 146 -11.33 -3.67 7.73
CA ALA A 146 -11.13 -4.72 6.74
C ALA A 146 -10.62 -6.03 7.38
N ALA A 147 -9.70 -5.94 8.34
CA ALA A 147 -9.21 -7.10 9.08
C ALA A 147 -10.32 -7.77 9.89
N GLU A 148 -11.16 -7.00 10.58
CA GLU A 148 -12.31 -7.53 11.32
C GLU A 148 -13.34 -8.22 10.40
N ASN A 149 -13.62 -7.64 9.24
CA ASN A 149 -14.55 -8.25 8.28
C ASN A 149 -13.97 -9.54 7.67
N ALA A 150 -12.67 -9.58 7.39
CA ALA A 150 -12.00 -10.79 6.92
C ALA A 150 -12.04 -11.91 7.97
N GLU A 151 -11.84 -11.58 9.24
CA GLU A 151 -11.95 -12.54 10.35
C GLU A 151 -13.37 -13.07 10.49
N ARG A 152 -14.39 -12.20 10.40
CA ARG A 152 -15.79 -12.62 10.45
C ARG A 152 -16.16 -13.55 9.29
N ALA A 153 -15.69 -13.23 8.07
CA ALA A 153 -15.92 -14.07 6.90
C ALA A 153 -15.26 -15.46 7.05
N ARG A 154 -14.08 -15.54 7.69
CA ARG A 154 -13.44 -16.83 8.01
C ARG A 154 -14.27 -17.65 8.99
N GLN A 155 -14.78 -17.03 10.06
CA GLN A 155 -15.60 -17.70 11.05
C GLN A 155 -16.92 -18.23 10.44
N GLU A 156 -17.60 -17.42 9.62
CA GLU A 156 -18.80 -17.85 8.90
C GLU A 156 -18.52 -19.01 7.94
N ALA A 157 -17.38 -18.98 7.25
CA ALA A 157 -16.97 -20.09 6.37
C ALA A 157 -16.68 -21.38 7.15
N GLU A 158 -16.04 -21.30 8.31
CA GLU A 158 -15.82 -22.45 9.19
C GLU A 158 -17.14 -23.03 9.71
N GLU A 159 -18.08 -22.17 10.14
CA GLU A 159 -19.41 -22.60 10.57
C GLU A 159 -20.20 -23.28 9.43
N ALA A 160 -20.17 -22.72 8.23
CA ALA A 160 -20.81 -23.30 7.05
C ALA A 160 -20.21 -24.68 6.70
N GLN A 161 -18.88 -24.84 6.81
CA GLN A 161 -18.21 -26.13 6.60
C GLN A 161 -18.62 -27.16 7.65
N LEU A 162 -18.74 -26.77 8.92
CA LEU A 162 -19.20 -27.65 9.99
C LEU A 162 -20.68 -28.05 9.79
N ALA A 163 -21.53 -27.13 9.34
CA ALA A 163 -22.93 -27.42 9.02
C ALA A 163 -23.05 -28.43 7.87
N LEU A 164 -22.24 -28.27 6.81
CA LEU A 164 -22.18 -29.23 5.70
C LEU A 164 -21.71 -30.62 6.15
N GLN A 165 -20.69 -30.70 7.02
CA GLN A 165 -20.24 -31.99 7.57
C GLN A 165 -21.34 -32.69 8.39
N ARG A 166 -22.13 -31.93 9.16
CA ARG A 166 -23.27 -32.50 9.92
C ARG A 166 -24.35 -33.03 9.00
N LEU A 167 -24.69 -32.30 7.95
CA LEU A 167 -25.68 -32.76 6.95
C LEU A 167 -25.22 -34.04 6.24
N ASN A 168 -23.96 -34.11 5.82
CA ASN A 168 -23.40 -35.33 5.21
C ASN A 168 -23.46 -36.54 6.17
N LEU A 169 -23.18 -36.34 7.46
CA LEU A 169 -23.27 -37.39 8.48
C LEU A 169 -24.72 -37.82 8.78
N GLU A 170 -25.70 -36.91 8.67
CA GLU A 170 -27.13 -37.24 8.80
C GLU A 170 -27.67 -37.96 7.57
N GLU A 171 -27.22 -37.57 6.37
CA GLU A 171 -27.58 -38.23 5.11
C GLU A 171 -27.06 -39.68 5.05
N ASP A 172 -25.83 -39.92 5.51
CA ASP A 172 -25.27 -41.27 5.66
C ASP A 172 -26.04 -42.13 6.68
N ARG A 173 -26.51 -41.52 7.77
CA ARG A 173 -27.35 -42.21 8.78
C ARG A 173 -28.72 -42.58 8.22
N MET A 174 -29.35 -41.71 7.44
CA MET A 174 -30.65 -41.97 6.81
C MET A 174 -30.55 -43.00 5.67
N SER A 175 -29.43 -42.98 4.92
CA SER A 175 -29.11 -43.95 3.87
C SER A 175 -28.86 -45.36 4.43
N SER A 176 -28.22 -45.47 5.61
CA SER A 176 -27.99 -46.74 6.31
C SER A 176 -29.27 -47.44 6.79
N VAL A 177 -30.31 -46.67 7.17
CA VAL A 177 -31.58 -47.22 7.70
C VAL A 177 -32.47 -47.80 6.59
N SER A 178 -32.33 -47.34 5.34
CA SER A 178 -33.18 -47.77 4.22
C SER A 178 -32.79 -49.13 3.60
N GLN A 179 -31.69 -49.76 4.02
CA GLN A 179 -31.20 -51.05 3.47
C GLN A 179 -31.61 -52.30 4.29
N ARG A 180 -32.51 -52.18 5.28
CA ARG A 180 -33.08 -53.34 6.00
C ARG A 180 -34.57 -53.51 5.72
N GLN A 181 -34.93 -53.87 4.48
CA GLN A 181 -36.19 -54.57 4.24
C GLN A 181 -35.88 -56.07 4.05
N PRO A 182 -36.29 -56.94 4.99
CA PRO A 182 -36.14 -58.38 4.80
C PRO A 182 -37.13 -58.84 3.73
N ASN A 183 -36.59 -59.43 2.67
CA ASN A 183 -37.35 -60.04 1.59
C ASN A 183 -38.08 -61.28 2.14
N PRO A 184 -39.43 -61.36 2.14
CA PRO A 184 -40.12 -62.58 2.52
C PRO A 184 -40.15 -63.56 1.35
N TYR A 185 -39.78 -64.80 1.64
CA TYR A 185 -39.89 -65.98 0.79
C TYR A 185 -41.35 -66.36 0.49
#